data_AF-A0A9D5JQM1-F1
#
_entry.id   AF-A0A9D5JQM1-F1
#
_cell.length_a   1.000
_cell.length_b   1.000
_cell.length_c   1.000
_cell.angle_alpha   90.00
_cell.angle_beta   90.00
_cell.angle_gamma   90.00
#
_symmetry.space_group_name_H-M   'P 1'
#
loop_
_entity.id
_entity.type
_entity.pdbx_description
1 polymer ?
#
loop_
_entity_poly.entity_id
_entity_poly.type
_entity_poly.pdbx_seq_one_letter_code
_entity_poly.pdbx_strand_id
1 'polypeptide(L)'
;MMKEAMQRIIRRLTPVVRLPQAAVKRVVRIQDKISELASHLRKTSKIHFSQFTRKAKDRHEKVVSFLALLELVKQRVVRVDQEDLFEDIEIAVQDLDRLTDLKIEFA
;
A
#
# COMPACT_ATOMS: atom_id res chain seq x y z
N MET A 1 -34.91 -29.14 -10.42
CA MET A 1 -33.73 -29.89 -10.91
C MET A 1 -32.57 -29.00 -11.39
N MET A 2 -32.73 -28.12 -12.39
CA MET A 2 -31.59 -27.29 -12.85
C MET A 2 -31.09 -26.26 -11.82
N LYS A 3 -32.00 -25.68 -11.03
CA LYS A 3 -31.63 -24.70 -9.98
C LYS A 3 -30.78 -25.35 -8.88
N GLU A 4 -31.11 -26.55 -8.45
CA GLU A 4 -30.32 -27.26 -7.42
C GLU A 4 -28.95 -27.70 -7.96
N ALA A 5 -28.89 -28.12 -9.23
CA ALA A 5 -27.62 -28.45 -9.88
C ALA A 5 -26.70 -27.23 -9.98
N MET A 6 -27.23 -26.07 -10.41
CA MET A 6 -26.50 -24.81 -10.47
C MET A 6 -26.02 -24.36 -9.08
N GLN A 7 -26.89 -24.42 -8.06
CA GLN A 7 -26.53 -24.06 -6.69
C GLN A 7 -25.45 -24.99 -6.10
N ARG A 8 -25.45 -26.28 -6.45
CA ARG A 8 -24.39 -27.23 -6.08
C ARG A 8 -23.04 -26.86 -6.69
N ILE A 9 -23.02 -26.42 -7.95
CA ILE A 9 -21.80 -26.00 -8.63
C ILE A 9 -21.28 -24.68 -8.05
N ILE A 10 -22.16 -23.69 -7.85
CA ILE A 10 -21.79 -22.39 -7.24
C ILE A 10 -21.18 -22.57 -5.85
N ARG A 11 -21.75 -23.46 -5.02
CA ARG A 11 -21.19 -23.77 -3.68
C ARG A 11 -19.81 -24.41 -3.73
N ARG A 12 -19.48 -25.15 -4.79
CA ARG A 12 -18.14 -25.72 -5.01
C ARG A 12 -17.13 -24.70 -5.53
N LEU A 13 -17.61 -23.68 -6.23
CA LEU A 13 -16.79 -22.57 -6.74
C LEU A 13 -16.60 -21.45 -5.72
N THR A 14 -17.36 -21.46 -4.61
CA THR A 14 -17.18 -20.47 -3.54
C THR A 14 -15.81 -20.71 -2.92
N PRO A 15 -14.81 -19.83 -3.12
CA PRO A 15 -13.50 -20.06 -2.56
C PRO A 15 -13.64 -19.88 -1.06
N VAL A 16 -13.55 -20.96 -0.27
CA VAL A 16 -13.39 -20.87 1.18
C VAL A 16 -11.92 -20.53 1.46
N VAL A 17 -11.44 -19.42 0.90
CA VAL A 17 -10.14 -18.88 1.27
C VAL A 17 -10.37 -18.12 2.57
N ARG A 18 -10.27 -18.83 3.71
CA ARG A 18 -10.17 -18.18 5.02
C ARG A 18 -8.81 -17.49 5.08
N LEU A 19 -8.73 -16.27 4.56
CA LEU A 19 -7.54 -15.44 4.71
C LEU A 19 -7.27 -15.21 6.20
N PRO A 20 -6.02 -15.37 6.67
CA PRO A 20 -5.67 -15.05 8.04
C PRO A 20 -6.05 -13.59 8.33
N GLN A 21 -6.86 -13.33 9.36
CA GLN A 21 -7.32 -11.97 9.71
C GLN A 21 -6.14 -10.99 9.89
N ALA A 22 -5.00 -11.49 10.39
CA ALA A 22 -3.78 -10.71 10.54
C ALA A 22 -3.17 -10.27 9.19
N ALA A 23 -3.25 -11.12 8.16
CA ALA A 23 -2.79 -10.78 6.82
C ALA A 23 -3.70 -9.74 6.18
N VAL A 24 -5.03 -9.91 6.29
CA VAL A 24 -6.03 -8.94 5.81
C VAL A 24 -5.81 -7.58 6.49
N LYS A 25 -5.70 -7.56 7.83
CA LYS A 25 -5.45 -6.34 8.60
C LYS A 25 -4.14 -5.65 8.19
N ARG A 26 -3.11 -6.42 7.85
CA ARG A 26 -1.84 -5.88 7.36
C ARG A 26 -1.98 -5.23 5.99
N VAL A 27 -2.67 -5.89 5.06
CA VAL A 27 -2.92 -5.35 3.71
C VAL A 27 -3.68 -4.04 3.80
N VAL A 28 -4.75 -3.98 4.60
CA VAL A 28 -5.52 -2.74 4.85
C VAL A 28 -4.60 -1.63 5.37
N ARG A 29 -3.75 -1.94 6.37
CA ARG A 29 -2.81 -0.95 6.91
C ARG A 29 -1.77 -0.47 5.89
N ILE A 30 -1.34 -1.31 4.95
CA ILE A 30 -0.42 -0.90 3.89
C ILE A 30 -1.14 0.08 2.95
N GLN A 31 -2.37 -0.23 2.54
CA GLN A 31 -3.18 0.65 1.68
C GLN A 31 -3.42 2.03 2.33
N ASP A 32 -3.68 2.05 3.63
CA ASP A 32 -3.80 3.30 4.40
C ASP A 32 -2.52 4.14 4.31
N LYS A 33 -1.35 3.51 4.47
CA LYS A 33 -0.05 4.19 4.41
C LYS A 33 0.35 4.63 3.01
N ILE A 34 0.01 3.86 1.98
CA ILE A 34 0.14 4.26 0.58
C ILE A 34 -0.66 5.54 0.33
N SER A 35 -1.92 5.58 0.77
CA SER A 35 -2.81 6.73 0.60
C SER A 35 -2.29 7.98 1.33
N GLU A 36 -1.80 7.80 2.56
CA GLU A 36 -1.20 8.88 3.37
C GLU A 36 0.05 9.46 2.69
N LEU A 37 0.96 8.60 2.22
CA LEU A 37 2.19 9.02 1.55
C LEU A 37 1.89 9.72 0.22
N ALA A 38 0.99 9.16 -0.59
CA ALA A 38 0.56 9.76 -1.85
C ALA A 38 -0.05 11.16 -1.64
N SER A 39 -0.85 11.35 -0.58
CA SER A 39 -1.42 12.66 -0.23
C SER A 39 -0.36 13.69 0.13
N HIS A 40 0.68 13.31 0.87
CA HIS A 40 1.80 14.20 1.18
C HIS A 40 2.62 14.57 -0.05
N LEU A 41 2.94 13.58 -0.89
CA LEU A 41 3.73 13.78 -2.10
C LEU A 41 3.03 14.68 -3.12
N ARG A 42 1.69 14.65 -3.20
CA ARG A 42 0.94 15.61 -4.04
C ARG A 42 1.06 17.06 -3.61
N LYS A 43 1.37 17.34 -2.34
CA LYS A 43 1.47 18.70 -1.81
C LYS A 43 2.88 19.28 -1.91
N THR A 44 3.89 18.42 -1.77
CA THR A 44 5.29 18.85 -1.55
C THR A 44 6.25 18.31 -2.60
N SER A 45 5.82 17.38 -3.46
CA SER A 45 6.60 16.66 -4.49
C SER A 45 7.80 15.84 -3.98
N LYS A 46 8.32 16.15 -2.79
CA LYS A 46 9.40 15.46 -2.10
C LYS A 46 9.17 15.43 -0.59
N ILE A 47 9.59 14.36 0.07
CA ILE A 47 9.56 14.20 1.53
C ILE A 47 10.63 13.20 1.98
N HIS A 48 11.15 13.35 3.19
CA HIS A 48 12.00 12.33 3.79
C HIS A 48 11.17 11.25 4.51
N PHE A 49 11.64 10.00 4.48
CA PHE A 49 10.96 8.88 5.16
C PHE A 49 10.90 9.06 6.67
N SER A 50 11.94 9.65 7.28
CA SER A 50 11.93 10.04 8.70
C SER A 50 10.79 11.01 9.03
N GLN A 51 10.51 11.98 8.16
CA GLN A 51 9.43 12.95 8.32
C GLN A 51 8.07 12.28 8.17
N PHE A 52 7.91 11.38 7.20
CA PHE A 52 6.69 10.62 6.98
C PHE A 52 6.37 9.71 8.19
N THR A 53 7.38 9.06 8.76
CA THR A 53 7.21 8.14 9.89
C THR A 53 7.27 8.79 11.27
N ARG A 54 7.45 10.12 11.36
CA ARG A 54 7.56 10.84 12.64
C ARG A 54 6.35 10.65 13.55
N LYS A 55 5.16 10.45 12.98
CA LYS A 55 3.90 10.23 13.73
C LYS A 55 3.57 8.75 13.97
N ALA A 56 4.41 7.82 13.52
CA ALA A 56 4.19 6.39 13.72
C ALA A 56 4.25 6.07 15.22
N LYS A 57 3.23 5.35 15.71
CA LYS A 57 3.05 5.06 17.15
C LYS A 57 4.00 3.99 17.66
N ASP A 58 4.39 3.07 16.79
CA ASP A 58 5.22 1.93 17.14
C ASP A 58 6.11 1.46 15.98
N ARG A 59 6.99 0.50 16.26
CA ARG A 59 7.87 -0.12 15.25
C ARG A 59 7.07 -0.84 14.16
N HIS A 60 5.91 -1.39 14.49
CA HIS A 60 5.08 -2.09 13.52
C HIS A 60 4.55 -1.12 12.46
N GLU A 61 4.06 0.05 12.86
CA GLU A 61 3.60 1.09 11.96
C GLU A 61 4.73 1.61 11.07
N LYS A 62 5.96 1.78 11.60
CA LYS A 62 7.14 2.12 10.78
C LYS A 62 7.43 1.06 9.72
N VAL A 63 7.34 -0.24 10.07
CA VAL A 63 7.55 -1.34 9.12
C VAL A 63 6.46 -1.33 8.04
N VAL A 64 5.20 -1.10 8.40
CA VAL A 64 4.11 -0.99 7.41
C VAL A 64 4.32 0.20 6.48
N SER A 65 4.73 1.36 7.01
CA SER A 65 5.07 2.53 6.20
C SER A 65 6.22 2.25 5.23
N PHE A 66 7.22 1.47 5.65
CA PHE A 66 8.32 1.07 4.78
C PHE A 66 7.84 0.13 3.65
N LEU A 67 6.99 -0.84 3.97
CA LEU A 67 6.39 -1.72 2.96
C LEU A 67 5.52 -0.94 1.96
N ALA A 68 4.77 0.06 2.42
CA ALA A 68 4.00 0.96 1.57
C ALA A 68 4.90 1.75 0.61
N LEU A 69 6.05 2.25 1.08
CA LEU A 69 7.04 2.91 0.24
C LEU A 69 7.57 1.96 -0.84
N LEU A 70 7.95 0.73 -0.48
CA LEU A 70 8.45 -0.26 -1.44
C LEU A 70 7.42 -0.62 -2.51
N GLU A 71 6.13 -0.67 -2.16
CA GLU A 71 5.07 -0.91 -3.14
C GLU A 71 4.96 0.25 -4.14
N LEU A 72 5.04 1.50 -3.70
CA LEU A 72 5.04 2.67 -4.60
C LEU A 72 6.27 2.71 -5.52
N VAL A 73 7.43 2.31 -5.01
CA VAL A 73 8.66 2.16 -5.81
C VAL A 73 8.48 1.04 -6.85
N LYS A 74 7.91 -0.10 -6.45
CA LYS A 74 7.61 -1.22 -7.36
C LYS A 74 6.66 -0.81 -8.49
N GLN A 75 5.69 0.04 -8.19
CA GLN A 75 4.75 0.61 -9.17
C GLN A 75 5.34 1.75 -10.01
N ARG A 76 6.59 2.16 -9.75
CA ARG A 76 7.30 3.28 -10.40
C ARG A 76 6.59 4.63 -10.26
N VAL A 77 5.84 4.80 -9.18
CA VAL A 77 5.13 6.06 -8.88
C VAL A 77 6.08 7.06 -8.23
N VAL A 78 6.99 6.55 -7.41
CA VAL A 78 7.98 7.33 -6.66
C VAL A 78 9.37 6.81 -6.93
N ARG A 79 10.34 7.72 -6.89
CA ARG A 79 11.76 7.39 -6.81
C ARG A 79 12.21 7.61 -5.36
N VAL A 80 13.20 6.83 -4.95
CA VAL A 80 13.86 6.99 -3.65
C VAL A 80 15.35 7.18 -3.84
N ASP A 81 15.96 7.95 -2.94
CA ASP A 81 17.40 8.15 -2.85
C ASP A 81 17.83 7.94 -1.39
N GLN A 82 18.87 7.15 -1.19
CA GLN A 82 19.45 6.83 0.12
C GLN A 82 20.96 6.74 -0.05
N GLU A 83 21.69 7.57 0.70
CA GLU A 83 23.14 7.69 0.56
C GLU A 83 23.89 6.44 1.05
N ASP A 84 23.51 5.90 2.22
CA ASP A 84 24.12 4.72 2.82
C ASP A 84 23.07 3.88 3.58
N LEU A 85 23.45 2.67 3.99
CA LEU A 85 22.63 1.78 4.79
C LEU A 85 22.21 2.48 6.09
N PHE A 86 20.90 2.41 6.37
CA PHE A 86 20.26 2.99 7.56
C PHE A 86 20.19 4.53 7.59
N GLU A 87 20.73 5.22 6.57
CA GLU A 87 20.49 6.65 6.40
C GLU A 87 19.05 6.95 6.00
N ASP A 88 18.67 8.22 6.09
CA ASP A 88 17.33 8.65 5.71
C ASP A 88 17.09 8.44 4.21
N ILE A 89 15.81 8.31 3.84
CA ILE A 89 15.39 8.03 2.48
C ILE A 89 14.65 9.26 1.96
N GLU A 90 15.20 9.93 0.96
CA GLU A 90 14.46 10.96 0.21
C GLU A 90 13.48 10.26 -0.74
N ILE A 91 12.21 10.67 -0.69
CA ILE A 91 11.14 10.15 -1.53
C ILE A 91 10.67 11.29 -2.44
N ALA A 92 10.70 11.07 -3.75
CA ALA A 92 10.25 12.05 -4.74
C ALA A 92 9.24 11.44 -5.71
N VAL A 93 8.28 12.25 -6.17
CA VAL A 93 7.35 11.83 -7.23
C VAL A 93 8.14 11.58 -8.51
N GLN A 94 7.95 10.40 -9.11
CA GLN A 94 8.54 10.06 -10.40
C GLN A 94 7.54 10.26 -11.54
N ASP A 95 6.27 9.88 -11.31
CA ASP A 95 5.21 9.93 -12.31
C ASP A 95 3.93 10.48 -11.66
N LEU A 96 3.54 11.68 -12.08
CA LEU A 96 2.39 12.40 -11.50
C LEU A 96 1.04 11.84 -11.98
N ASP A 97 1.00 11.28 -13.18
CA ASP A 97 -0.21 10.68 -13.74
C ASP A 97 -0.54 9.39 -12.99
N ARG A 98 0.45 8.52 -12.80
CA ARG A 98 0.30 7.30 -11.98
C ARG A 98 -0.04 7.61 -10.52
N LEU A 99 0.58 8.64 -9.95
CA LEU A 99 0.23 9.08 -8.61
C LEU A 99 -1.24 9.47 -8.53
N THR A 100 -1.77 10.05 -9.61
CA THR A 100 -3.17 10.46 -9.75
C THR A 100 -4.12 9.28 -9.85
N ASP A 101 -3.79 8.28 -10.66
CA ASP A 101 -4.54 7.04 -10.84
C ASP A 101 -4.64 6.20 -9.56
N LEU A 102 -3.63 6.28 -8.69
CA LEU A 102 -3.64 5.62 -7.38
C LEU A 102 -4.87 5.98 -6.53
N LYS A 103 -5.48 7.16 -6.72
CA LYS A 103 -6.72 7.50 -6.00
C LYS A 103 -7.93 6.70 -6.46
N ILE A 104 -7.91 6.15 -7.67
CA ILE A 104 -9.02 5.41 -8.28
C ILE A 104 -8.99 3.94 -7.86
N GLU A 105 -7.80 3.37 -7.69
CA GLU A 105 -7.64 1.95 -7.33
C GLU A 105 -7.99 1.62 -5.86
N PHE A 106 -7.98 2.63 -4.98
CA PHE A 106 -8.22 2.46 -3.54
C PHE A 106 -9.48 3.19 -3.04
N ALA A 107 -10.31 3.74 -3.93
CA ALA A 107 -11.59 4.41 -3.62
C ALA A 107 -12.82 3.51 -3.86
#